data_AF-A0A0W0STL5-F1
#
_entry.id   AF-A0A0W0STL5-F1
#
_cell.length_a   1.000
_cell.length_b   1.000
_cell.length_c   1.000
_cell.angle_alpha   90.00
_cell.angle_beta   90.00
_cell.angle_gamma   90.00
#
_symmetry.space_group_name_H-M   'P 1'
#
loop_
_entity.id
_entity.type
_entity.pdbx_description
1 polymer ?
#
loop_
_entity_poly.entity_id
_entity_poly.type
_entity_poly.pdbx_seq_one_letter_code
_entity_poly.pdbx_strand_id
1 'polypeptide(L)'
;MLTPDGQSADKLDKIMLLSMWAKTLRKENAKLSQSVEQLKKIITAGMGQPTYPINIHTIRYYLAYWKKMEELVKEAITNLDKIKEGAAIDYGHPQGDEEARTVMATAMSSWYDIEIKPEHILYTGGGAGALNVLFETLSDLHKDTSGYRVITPFPHYSLYANPNHLLHPIDVMKEKGYKLTAEALEKSILEAYKLSKVDGKPPAAVLLCNPNNPLGTVIDETELKKIADVLRRYPELHIIFDEAYAEMSHVKVPSFLSIAPDLKPRTCIMRSATKALSAAGERMAILLAFDDVLMSKLLAKNISTIGHAPRAAQMAYAEAMKNLVGEEHERLKQFYKKKVDYVNSRLKEMGACMPDPDYQVEGTFYVLADFNDMLGLEIPKEARRALGKTGKVSTDEELAYYLLFQDSVMIAPLSYFGTKKASGFMRITCSRDLDELMELMDRLETRLLEARKIKNKALHAKIEALIAEFTIISPDKSKETLKKIDALCEEDQSCISLKEKNAQLNSLYNQMITLLKRNKPMAQEQAANKLQAFFKKRQNKTEQVRINKEQEKEWSSFLDTLFSEPCAMKTTLLKMPESERSKFTLWKQYNEVKVEQLKKAKLQ
;
A
#
# COMPACT_ATOMS: atom_id res chain seq x y z
N MET A 1 5.74 22.06 4.54
CA MET A 1 5.51 21.89 6.00
C MET A 1 6.73 22.39 6.75
N LEU A 2 6.54 22.79 8.01
CA LEU A 2 7.64 23.29 8.85
C LEU A 2 7.91 22.35 10.03
N THR A 3 9.15 22.38 10.51
CA THR A 3 9.51 21.83 11.83
C THR A 3 8.92 22.71 12.95
N PRO A 4 8.85 22.21 14.19
CA PRO A 4 8.47 23.04 15.33
C PRO A 4 9.32 24.31 15.51
N ASP A 5 10.57 24.28 15.05
CA ASP A 5 11.52 25.40 15.11
C ASP A 5 11.44 26.31 13.86
N GLY A 6 10.42 26.14 13.01
CA GLY A 6 10.16 26.98 11.83
C GLY A 6 11.05 26.69 10.62
N GLN A 7 11.82 25.60 10.61
CA GLN A 7 12.67 25.21 9.49
C GLN A 7 11.90 24.40 8.44
N SER A 8 12.41 24.33 7.20
CA SER A 8 11.84 23.41 6.20
C SER A 8 11.98 21.96 6.67
N ALA A 9 10.92 21.18 6.49
CA ALA A 9 10.87 19.77 6.84
C ALA A 9 10.99 18.82 5.63
N ASP A 10 11.34 19.33 4.44
CA ASP A 10 11.26 18.57 3.19
C ASP A 10 12.21 17.36 3.13
N LYS A 11 13.28 17.37 3.92
CA LYS A 11 14.27 16.28 4.03
C LYS A 11 14.03 15.34 5.22
N LEU A 12 13.03 15.61 6.04
CA LEU A 12 12.77 14.81 7.24
C LEU A 12 11.82 13.67 6.92
N ASP A 13 12.03 12.52 7.58
CA ASP A 13 11.02 11.47 7.62
C ASP A 13 9.72 12.05 8.21
N LYS A 14 8.61 11.83 7.50
CA LYS A 14 7.35 12.48 7.79
C LYS A 14 6.70 11.99 9.10
N ILE A 15 6.92 10.73 9.46
CA ILE A 15 6.47 10.17 10.75
C ILE A 15 7.29 10.82 11.88
N MET A 16 8.60 10.98 11.69
CA MET A 16 9.46 11.66 12.65
C MET A 16 9.06 13.12 12.83
N LEU A 17 8.77 13.85 11.75
CA LEU A 17 8.26 15.22 11.81
C LEU A 17 6.96 15.30 12.62
N LEU A 18 6.01 14.40 12.36
CA LEU A 18 4.76 14.35 13.12
C LEU A 18 5.02 14.05 14.61
N SER A 19 5.99 13.18 14.92
CA SER A 19 6.42 12.94 16.30
C SER A 19 7.09 14.16 16.95
N MET A 20 7.85 14.96 16.19
CA MET A 20 8.47 16.19 16.71
C MET A 20 7.38 17.17 17.12
N TRP A 21 6.36 17.38 16.27
CA TRP A 21 5.20 18.21 16.60
C TRP A 21 4.45 17.70 17.82
N ALA A 22 4.20 16.40 17.92
CA ALA A 22 3.57 15.82 19.11
C ALA A 22 4.37 16.07 20.40
N LYS A 23 5.72 15.99 20.34
CA LYS A 23 6.59 16.31 21.48
C LYS A 23 6.54 17.80 21.85
N THR A 24 6.53 18.70 20.86
CA THR A 24 6.43 20.14 21.09
C THR A 24 5.09 20.51 21.74
N LEU A 25 3.98 20.04 21.18
CA LEU A 25 2.65 20.29 21.73
C LEU A 25 2.49 19.74 23.16
N ARG A 26 3.12 18.60 23.50
CA ARG A 26 3.17 18.11 24.89
C ARG A 26 3.84 19.11 25.83
N LYS A 27 4.97 19.69 25.42
CA LYS A 27 5.70 20.69 26.22
C LYS A 27 4.90 21.99 26.37
N GLU A 28 4.25 22.43 25.30
CA GLU A 28 3.38 23.61 25.33
C GLU A 28 2.18 23.40 26.26
N ASN A 29 1.52 22.24 26.17
CA ASN A 29 0.42 21.88 27.07
C ASN A 29 0.87 21.83 28.54
N ALA A 30 2.06 21.27 28.83
CA ALA A 30 2.59 21.20 30.19
C ALA A 30 2.87 22.57 30.81
N LYS A 31 3.27 23.57 30.00
CA LYS A 31 3.48 24.95 30.46
C LYS A 31 2.16 25.64 30.79
N LEU A 32 1.13 25.39 29.98
CA LEU A 32 -0.21 25.98 30.17
C LEU A 32 -0.97 25.34 31.35
N SER A 33 -0.78 24.03 31.61
CA SER A 33 -1.45 23.32 32.71
C SER A 33 -0.99 23.72 34.11
N GLN A 34 0.10 24.48 34.24
CA GLN A 34 0.46 25.13 35.51
C GLN A 34 -0.50 26.28 35.87
N SER A 35 -1.40 26.67 34.96
CA SER A 35 -2.34 27.79 35.12
C SER A 35 -3.82 27.44 34.91
N VAL A 36 -4.17 26.25 34.39
CA VAL A 36 -5.55 25.82 34.12
C VAL A 36 -5.70 24.31 34.28
N GLU A 37 -6.83 23.87 34.82
CA GLU A 37 -7.24 22.47 34.98
C GLU A 37 -7.53 21.80 33.62
N GLN A 38 -6.96 20.60 33.41
CA GLN A 38 -7.18 19.64 32.30
C GLN A 38 -6.87 20.07 30.85
N LEU A 39 -5.58 20.12 30.49
CA LEU A 39 -5.17 19.99 29.08
C LEU A 39 -5.05 18.51 28.67
N LYS A 40 -5.66 18.14 27.55
CA LYS A 40 -5.71 16.76 27.05
C LYS A 40 -4.30 16.22 26.76
N LYS A 41 -3.92 15.11 27.42
CA LYS A 41 -2.70 14.33 27.14
C LYS A 41 -2.65 13.93 25.66
N ILE A 42 -1.49 14.11 25.01
CA ILE A 42 -1.28 13.70 23.62
C ILE A 42 -1.04 12.19 23.54
N ILE A 43 -1.91 11.50 22.82
CA ILE A 43 -1.83 10.06 22.57
C ILE A 43 -1.06 9.82 21.27
N THR A 44 0.00 9.00 21.34
CA THR A 44 0.86 8.70 20.20
C THR A 44 0.69 7.27 19.73
N ALA A 45 -0.02 7.10 18.61
CA ALA A 45 -0.32 5.84 17.93
C ALA A 45 0.08 5.87 16.44
N GLY A 46 0.88 6.83 15.99
CA GLY A 46 1.40 6.90 14.61
C GLY A 46 2.75 6.19 14.41
N MET A 47 3.53 6.01 15.48
CA MET A 47 4.83 5.33 15.44
C MET A 47 4.74 3.91 15.99
N GLY A 48 5.44 2.99 15.33
CA GLY A 48 5.53 1.60 15.76
C GLY A 48 6.40 1.39 16.98
N GLN A 49 5.81 1.52 18.17
CA GLN A 49 6.50 1.36 19.46
C GLN A 49 6.02 0.07 20.15
N PRO A 50 6.86 -0.96 20.31
CA PRO A 50 6.49 -2.13 21.10
C PRO A 50 6.33 -1.73 22.58
N THR A 51 5.49 -2.46 23.29
CA THR A 51 5.20 -2.24 24.73
C THR A 51 5.12 -3.54 25.53
N TYR A 52 5.31 -4.68 24.87
CA TYR A 52 5.44 -5.96 25.56
C TYR A 52 6.64 -5.88 26.52
N PRO A 53 6.59 -6.47 27.72
CA PRO A 53 7.75 -6.50 28.60
C PRO A 53 8.98 -7.05 27.89
N ILE A 54 10.15 -6.47 28.16
CA ILE A 54 11.41 -6.99 27.62
C ILE A 54 11.58 -8.46 28.02
N ASN A 55 12.12 -9.26 27.11
CA ASN A 55 12.30 -10.69 27.31
C ASN A 55 13.17 -10.99 28.55
N ILE A 56 12.77 -11.98 29.35
CA ILE A 56 13.46 -12.32 30.60
C ILE A 56 14.88 -12.85 30.35
N HIS A 57 15.10 -13.55 29.25
CA HIS A 57 16.41 -14.07 28.86
C HIS A 57 17.36 -12.94 28.41
N THR A 58 16.83 -11.90 27.75
CA THR A 58 17.58 -10.66 27.49
C THR A 58 18.03 -10.00 28.79
N ILE A 59 17.12 -9.83 29.77
CA ILE A 59 17.46 -9.25 31.08
C ILE A 59 18.53 -10.10 31.79
N ARG A 60 18.32 -11.42 31.88
CA ARG A 60 19.25 -12.34 32.56
C ARG A 60 20.64 -12.26 31.96
N TYR A 61 20.74 -12.23 30.63
CA TYR A 61 22.03 -12.09 29.97
C TYR A 61 22.71 -10.76 30.30
N TYR A 62 21.99 -9.64 30.21
CA TYR A 62 22.57 -8.34 30.54
C TYR A 62 23.02 -8.24 32.00
N LEU A 63 22.24 -8.75 32.94
CA LEU A 63 22.65 -8.78 34.35
C LEU A 63 23.92 -9.61 34.55
N ALA A 64 24.03 -10.77 33.90
CA ALA A 64 25.24 -11.59 33.96
C ALA A 64 26.45 -10.89 33.32
N TYR A 65 26.26 -10.25 32.16
CA TYR A 65 27.28 -9.49 31.46
C TYR A 65 27.83 -8.35 32.33
N TRP A 66 26.95 -7.53 32.91
CA TRP A 66 27.36 -6.40 33.74
C TRP A 66 27.92 -6.83 35.09
N LYS A 67 27.42 -7.93 35.69
CA LYS A 67 28.03 -8.51 36.90
C LYS A 67 29.47 -8.94 36.64
N LYS A 68 29.77 -9.53 35.48
CA LYS A 68 31.15 -9.87 35.10
C LYS A 68 32.05 -8.63 35.06
N MET A 69 31.54 -7.52 34.53
CA MET A 69 32.27 -6.24 34.51
C MET A 69 32.45 -5.66 35.91
N GLU A 70 31.44 -5.78 36.78
CA GLU A 70 31.52 -5.34 38.17
C GLU A 70 32.61 -6.10 38.94
N GLU A 71 32.71 -7.42 38.78
CA GLU A 71 33.76 -8.22 39.42
C GLU A 71 35.17 -7.82 38.92
N LEU A 72 35.32 -7.56 37.61
CA LEU A 72 36.59 -7.03 37.08
C LEU A 72 36.97 -5.68 37.70
N VAL A 73 35.99 -4.79 37.91
CA VAL A 73 36.22 -3.49 38.56
C VAL A 73 36.56 -3.66 40.04
N LYS A 74 35.93 -4.60 40.76
CA LYS A 74 36.29 -4.90 42.16
C LYS A 74 37.73 -5.38 42.28
N GLU A 75 38.15 -6.29 41.41
CA GLU A 75 39.55 -6.74 41.34
C GLU A 75 40.49 -5.57 41.08
N ALA A 76 40.17 -4.72 40.11
CA ALA A 76 40.92 -3.51 39.75
C ALA A 76 41.11 -2.54 40.92
N ILE A 77 40.07 -2.29 41.72
CA ILE A 77 40.13 -1.40 42.88
C ILE A 77 41.10 -1.94 43.94
N THR A 78 41.13 -3.27 44.13
CA THR A 78 41.99 -3.88 45.15
C THR A 78 43.45 -4.00 44.71
N ASN A 79 43.71 -4.19 43.42
CA ASN A 79 45.04 -4.24 42.84
C ASN A 79 44.97 -4.06 41.31
N LEU A 80 45.38 -2.89 40.82
CA LEU A 80 45.42 -2.57 39.39
C LEU A 80 46.32 -3.52 38.58
N ASP A 81 47.39 -4.04 39.17
CA ASP A 81 48.32 -4.97 38.50
C ASP A 81 47.71 -6.37 38.30
N LYS A 82 46.56 -6.66 38.94
CA LYS A 82 45.81 -7.91 38.73
C LYS A 82 44.84 -7.85 37.55
N ILE A 83 44.59 -6.67 36.99
CA ILE A 83 43.77 -6.56 35.78
C ILE A 83 44.55 -7.18 34.63
N LYS A 84 44.04 -8.30 34.10
CA LYS A 84 44.63 -8.92 32.92
C LYS A 84 44.54 -7.97 31.73
N GLU A 85 45.60 -7.88 30.92
CA GLU A 85 45.50 -7.28 29.58
C GLU A 85 44.31 -7.93 28.82
N GLY A 86 43.45 -7.10 28.23
CA GLY A 86 42.19 -7.55 27.60
C GLY A 86 40.91 -7.36 28.41
N ALA A 87 40.92 -6.57 29.50
CA ALA A 87 39.73 -6.22 30.27
C ALA A 87 38.79 -5.17 29.61
N ALA A 88 39.20 -4.58 28.48
CA ALA A 88 38.38 -3.62 27.76
C ALA A 88 37.18 -4.29 27.06
N ILE A 89 36.08 -3.55 26.92
CA ILE A 89 34.99 -3.93 26.00
C ILE A 89 35.49 -3.66 24.58
N ASP A 90 36.15 -4.65 24.00
CA ASP A 90 36.83 -4.55 22.71
C ASP A 90 35.91 -4.79 21.51
N TYR A 91 36.40 -4.47 20.32
CA TYR A 91 35.75 -4.76 19.05
C TYR A 91 35.36 -6.24 18.95
N GLY A 92 34.17 -6.48 18.42
CA GLY A 92 33.66 -7.81 18.13
C GLY A 92 34.00 -8.24 16.71
N HIS A 93 33.69 -9.49 16.39
CA HIS A 93 33.78 -9.95 15.01
C HIS A 93 32.79 -9.15 14.13
N PRO A 94 33.19 -8.64 12.94
CA PRO A 94 32.31 -7.80 12.11
C PRO A 94 30.98 -8.42 11.68
N GLN A 95 30.95 -9.74 11.56
CA GLN A 95 29.72 -10.49 11.27
C GLN A 95 28.86 -10.74 12.53
N GLY A 96 29.45 -10.60 13.70
CA GLY A 96 28.92 -11.03 14.99
C GLY A 96 29.79 -12.11 15.62
N ASP A 97 29.88 -12.09 16.95
CA ASP A 97 30.70 -13.01 17.73
C ASP A 97 30.20 -14.46 17.52
N GLU A 98 31.14 -15.41 17.43
CA GLU A 98 30.86 -16.81 17.07
C GLU A 98 29.82 -17.47 17.98
N GLU A 99 29.91 -17.23 19.29
CA GLU A 99 28.98 -17.77 20.28
C GLU A 99 27.54 -17.26 20.01
N ALA A 100 27.39 -15.95 19.78
CA ALA A 100 26.10 -15.34 19.48
C ALA A 100 25.51 -15.88 18.17
N ARG A 101 26.34 -15.98 17.11
CA ARG A 101 25.92 -16.57 15.82
C ARG A 101 25.52 -18.04 15.97
N THR A 102 26.19 -18.81 16.82
CA THR A 102 25.87 -20.23 17.08
C THR A 102 24.54 -20.41 17.79
N VAL A 103 24.29 -19.63 18.85
CA VAL A 103 23.01 -19.65 19.57
C VAL A 103 21.88 -19.21 18.65
N MET A 104 22.09 -18.15 17.87
CA MET A 104 21.10 -17.65 16.91
C MET A 104 20.85 -18.64 15.78
N ALA A 105 21.88 -19.32 15.26
CA ALA A 105 21.76 -20.37 14.24
C ALA A 105 20.86 -21.51 14.72
N THR A 106 21.00 -21.91 15.98
CA THR A 106 20.12 -22.90 16.60
C THR A 106 18.66 -22.42 16.65
N ALA A 107 18.44 -21.18 17.10
CA ALA A 107 17.10 -20.59 17.18
C ALA A 107 16.45 -20.49 15.78
N MET A 108 17.21 -20.03 14.78
CA MET A 108 16.71 -19.86 13.43
C MET A 108 16.48 -21.20 12.73
N SER A 109 17.32 -22.21 12.98
CA SER A 109 17.11 -23.55 12.43
C SER A 109 15.79 -24.16 12.90
N SER A 110 15.49 -24.00 14.19
CA SER A 110 14.21 -24.40 14.79
C SER A 110 13.03 -23.62 14.19
N TRP A 111 13.18 -22.31 14.01
CA TRP A 111 12.13 -21.45 13.48
C TRP A 111 11.75 -21.76 12.03
N TYR A 112 12.76 -21.95 11.17
CA TYR A 112 12.56 -22.18 9.73
C TYR A 112 12.50 -23.66 9.37
N ASP A 113 12.63 -24.58 10.32
CA ASP A 113 12.64 -26.04 10.07
C ASP A 113 13.63 -26.46 8.98
N ILE A 114 14.80 -25.82 8.97
CA ILE A 114 15.92 -26.10 8.05
C ILE A 114 17.25 -25.82 8.74
N GLU A 115 18.34 -26.42 8.26
CA GLU A 115 19.67 -26.11 8.79
C GLU A 115 20.10 -24.67 8.43
N ILE A 116 20.38 -23.89 9.48
CA ILE A 116 21.00 -22.57 9.43
C ILE A 116 22.25 -22.63 10.29
N LYS A 117 23.39 -22.25 9.70
CA LYS A 117 24.70 -22.29 10.32
C LYS A 117 25.17 -20.88 10.74
N PRO A 118 26.14 -20.76 11.65
CA PRO A 118 26.65 -19.45 12.10
C PRO A 118 27.13 -18.54 10.97
N GLU A 119 27.70 -19.10 9.91
CA GLU A 119 28.16 -18.39 8.70
C GLU A 119 27.03 -17.72 7.91
N HIS A 120 25.78 -18.18 8.07
CA HIS A 120 24.64 -17.57 7.39
C HIS A 120 24.09 -16.33 8.10
N ILE A 121 24.60 -15.99 9.29
CA ILE A 121 24.06 -14.92 10.14
C ILE A 121 24.99 -13.72 10.13
N LEU A 122 24.45 -12.54 9.88
CA LEU A 122 25.12 -11.26 10.03
C LEU A 122 24.34 -10.37 11.01
N TYR A 123 24.97 -9.99 12.13
CA TYR A 123 24.41 -9.01 13.05
C TYR A 123 24.61 -7.58 12.54
N THR A 124 23.58 -6.75 12.69
CA THR A 124 23.58 -5.35 12.23
C THR A 124 23.04 -4.40 13.29
N GLY A 125 23.30 -3.10 13.13
CA GLY A 125 22.83 -2.00 13.99
C GLY A 125 21.32 -1.73 13.90
N GLY A 126 20.49 -2.76 14.06
CA GLY A 126 19.04 -2.72 14.03
C GLY A 126 18.49 -2.83 12.61
N GLY A 127 17.18 -3.04 12.47
CA GLY A 127 16.57 -3.32 11.16
C GLY A 127 16.82 -2.22 10.12
N ALA A 128 16.89 -0.95 10.54
CA ALA A 128 17.26 0.15 9.64
C ALA A 128 18.71 0.01 9.12
N GLY A 129 19.64 -0.41 9.99
CA GLY A 129 21.02 -0.70 9.59
C GLY A 129 21.09 -1.92 8.66
N ALA A 130 20.30 -2.95 8.94
CA ALA A 130 20.17 -4.13 8.09
C ALA A 130 19.69 -3.77 6.67
N LEU A 131 18.63 -2.98 6.56
CA LEU A 131 18.12 -2.47 5.28
C LEU A 131 19.16 -1.59 4.57
N ASN A 132 19.90 -0.76 5.30
CA ASN A 132 20.97 0.04 4.72
C ASN A 132 22.08 -0.84 4.13
N VAL A 133 22.56 -1.84 4.88
CA VAL A 133 23.57 -2.81 4.42
C VAL A 133 23.07 -3.55 3.17
N LEU A 134 21.80 -3.96 3.14
CA LEU A 134 21.17 -4.59 1.97
C LEU A 134 21.17 -3.67 0.75
N PHE A 135 20.67 -2.43 0.89
CA PHE A 135 20.57 -1.50 -0.24
C PHE A 135 21.93 -1.01 -0.73
N GLU A 136 22.90 -0.81 0.15
CA GLU A 136 24.29 -0.51 -0.24
C GLU A 136 24.93 -1.68 -0.99
N THR A 137 24.62 -2.92 -0.59
CA THR A 137 25.08 -4.13 -1.29
C THR A 137 24.45 -4.25 -2.67
N LEU A 138 23.14 -4.04 -2.80
CA LEU A 138 22.47 -4.01 -4.10
C LEU A 138 23.01 -2.87 -4.99
N SER A 139 23.27 -1.70 -4.42
CA SER A 139 23.85 -0.57 -5.16
C SER A 139 25.25 -0.88 -5.68
N ASP A 140 26.05 -1.62 -4.93
CA ASP A 140 27.36 -2.11 -5.36
C ASP A 140 27.26 -3.12 -6.51
N LEU A 141 26.29 -4.04 -6.42
CA LEU A 141 25.99 -5.03 -7.47
C LEU A 141 25.46 -4.39 -8.76
N HIS A 142 24.80 -3.22 -8.64
CA HIS A 142 24.23 -2.47 -9.75
C HIS A 142 24.91 -1.10 -9.96
N LYS A 143 26.19 -0.97 -9.61
CA LYS A 143 26.93 0.31 -9.65
C LYS A 143 26.92 0.99 -11.02
N ASP A 144 26.82 0.21 -12.09
CA ASP A 144 26.81 0.69 -13.48
C ASP A 144 25.40 1.17 -13.90
N THR A 145 24.40 1.11 -13.02
CA THR A 145 23.04 1.54 -13.29
C THR A 145 22.45 2.37 -12.16
N SER A 146 22.36 3.68 -12.37
CA SER A 146 21.69 4.58 -11.43
C SER A 146 20.18 4.31 -11.40
N GLY A 147 19.64 4.08 -10.19
CA GLY A 147 18.20 3.97 -9.98
C GLY A 147 17.59 2.64 -10.39
N TYR A 148 18.28 1.51 -10.17
CA TYR A 148 17.70 0.16 -10.30
C TYR A 148 16.38 0.03 -9.54
N ARG A 149 15.53 -0.94 -9.92
CA ARG A 149 14.21 -1.11 -9.32
C ARG A 149 14.19 -2.18 -8.24
N VAL A 150 13.57 -1.85 -7.11
CA VAL A 150 13.18 -2.79 -6.06
C VAL A 150 11.66 -2.94 -6.11
N ILE A 151 11.19 -4.14 -6.43
CA ILE A 151 9.77 -4.46 -6.56
C ILE A 151 9.21 -4.81 -5.17
N THR A 152 8.14 -4.14 -4.72
CA THR A 152 7.61 -4.34 -3.37
C THR A 152 6.10 -4.04 -3.27
N PRO A 153 5.34 -4.66 -2.35
CA PRO A 153 3.93 -4.32 -2.10
C PRO A 153 3.72 -2.86 -1.69
N PHE A 154 2.66 -2.23 -2.21
CA PHE A 154 2.21 -0.91 -1.80
C PHE A 154 0.84 -1.00 -1.12
N PRO A 155 0.68 -0.47 0.12
CA PRO A 155 1.64 0.34 0.87
C PRO A 155 2.87 -0.42 1.39
N HIS A 156 3.98 0.30 1.54
CA HIS A 156 5.29 -0.24 1.94
C HIS A 156 5.84 0.44 3.21
N TYR A 157 6.78 -0.19 3.91
CA TYR A 157 7.48 0.48 5.01
C TYR A 157 8.37 1.62 4.50
N SER A 158 8.32 2.78 5.15
CA SER A 158 8.94 4.02 4.65
C SER A 158 10.44 3.90 4.41
N LEU A 159 11.17 3.09 5.20
CA LEU A 159 12.62 2.91 5.05
C LEU A 159 13.02 2.09 3.81
N TYR A 160 12.08 1.51 3.07
CA TYR A 160 12.42 0.89 1.80
C TYR A 160 12.77 1.93 0.73
N ALA A 161 12.26 3.16 0.83
CA ALA A 161 12.62 4.22 -0.10
C ALA A 161 14.07 4.66 0.15
N ASN A 162 14.91 4.60 -0.88
CA ASN A 162 16.32 4.99 -0.82
C ASN A 162 16.70 5.81 -2.06
N PRO A 163 17.57 6.83 -1.96
CA PRO A 163 18.01 7.64 -3.10
C PRO A 163 18.66 6.85 -4.25
N ASN A 164 19.26 5.68 -3.96
CA ASN A 164 20.02 4.90 -4.93
C ASN A 164 19.15 4.02 -5.84
N HIS A 165 17.87 3.81 -5.50
CA HIS A 165 16.97 2.92 -6.24
C HIS A 165 15.55 3.50 -6.35
N LEU A 166 14.74 2.87 -7.21
CA LEU A 166 13.32 3.18 -7.36
C LEU A 166 12.47 2.03 -6.84
N LEU A 167 11.49 2.34 -5.99
CA LEU A 167 10.47 1.36 -5.64
C LEU A 167 9.51 1.17 -6.81
N HIS A 168 9.29 -0.07 -7.21
CA HIS A 168 8.30 -0.46 -8.21
C HIS A 168 7.12 -1.17 -7.52
N PRO A 169 5.88 -0.68 -7.66
CA PRO A 169 4.79 -1.13 -6.82
C PRO A 169 4.20 -2.46 -7.28
N ILE A 170 3.95 -3.34 -6.31
CA ILE A 170 2.92 -4.38 -6.41
C ILE A 170 1.65 -3.79 -5.77
N ASP A 171 0.62 -3.54 -6.58
CA ASP A 171 -0.60 -2.82 -6.16
C ASP A 171 -1.56 -3.73 -5.40
N VAL A 172 -1.20 -4.11 -4.17
CA VAL A 172 -2.00 -5.03 -3.34
C VAL A 172 -3.32 -4.41 -2.88
N MET A 173 -3.47 -3.08 -2.93
CA MET A 173 -4.73 -2.40 -2.59
C MET A 173 -5.88 -2.72 -3.56
N LYS A 174 -5.59 -3.33 -4.73
CA LYS A 174 -6.58 -3.85 -5.67
C LYS A 174 -6.91 -5.32 -5.48
N GLU A 175 -6.12 -6.02 -4.67
CA GLU A 175 -6.29 -7.43 -4.37
C GLU A 175 -7.24 -7.60 -3.18
N LYS A 176 -7.95 -8.73 -3.17
CA LYS A 176 -8.89 -9.09 -2.10
C LYS A 176 -8.18 -9.11 -0.74
N GLY A 177 -8.74 -8.41 0.24
CA GLY A 177 -8.19 -8.30 1.59
C GLY A 177 -6.82 -7.62 1.67
N TYR A 178 -6.42 -6.92 0.60
CA TYR A 178 -5.11 -6.27 0.45
C TYR A 178 -3.91 -7.20 0.60
N LYS A 179 -4.09 -8.48 0.24
CA LYS A 179 -3.04 -9.49 0.33
C LYS A 179 -2.17 -9.51 -0.92
N LEU A 180 -0.90 -9.86 -0.74
CA LEU A 180 0.01 -10.10 -1.86
C LEU A 180 -0.37 -11.42 -2.54
N THR A 181 -0.57 -11.38 -3.85
CA THR A 181 -0.79 -12.56 -4.69
C THR A 181 0.38 -12.76 -5.66
N ALA A 182 0.58 -14.01 -6.07
CA ALA A 182 1.57 -14.38 -7.08
C ALA A 182 1.27 -13.71 -8.43
N GLU A 183 -0.02 -13.57 -8.78
CA GLU A 183 -0.45 -12.87 -9.99
C GLU A 183 -0.07 -11.38 -9.96
N ALA A 184 -0.36 -10.69 -8.85
CA ALA A 184 0.01 -9.29 -8.69
C ALA A 184 1.53 -9.10 -8.73
N LEU A 185 2.28 -10.00 -8.08
CA LEU A 185 3.76 -10.00 -8.13
C LEU A 185 4.27 -10.17 -9.56
N GLU A 186 3.82 -11.20 -10.29
CA GLU A 186 4.28 -11.46 -11.65
C GLU A 186 3.96 -10.30 -12.59
N LYS A 187 2.75 -9.75 -12.49
CA LYS A 187 2.36 -8.58 -13.26
C LYS A 187 3.29 -7.39 -13.01
N SER A 188 3.64 -7.12 -11.76
CA SER A 188 4.56 -6.05 -11.38
C SER A 188 5.98 -6.31 -11.90
N ILE A 189 6.48 -7.56 -11.82
CA ILE A 189 7.78 -7.93 -12.40
C ILE A 189 7.81 -7.67 -13.91
N LEU A 190 6.78 -8.12 -14.64
CA LEU A 190 6.67 -7.91 -16.08
C LEU A 190 6.62 -6.42 -16.45
N GLU A 191 5.89 -5.62 -15.68
CA GLU A 191 5.84 -4.16 -15.85
C GLU A 191 7.19 -3.50 -15.59
N ALA A 192 7.91 -3.91 -14.53
CA ALA A 192 9.25 -3.41 -14.24
C ALA A 192 10.24 -3.68 -15.37
N TYR A 193 10.24 -4.90 -15.93
CA TYR A 193 11.08 -5.26 -17.10
C TYR A 193 10.65 -4.53 -18.38
N LYS A 194 9.36 -4.23 -18.55
CA LYS A 194 8.90 -3.41 -19.68
C LYS A 194 9.40 -1.97 -19.55
N LEU A 195 9.30 -1.40 -18.36
CA LEU A 195 9.77 -0.04 -18.08
C LEU A 195 11.30 0.08 -18.19
N SER A 196 12.04 -0.95 -17.76
CA SER A 196 13.50 -0.94 -17.86
C SER A 196 14.00 -0.84 -19.31
N LYS A 197 13.24 -1.37 -20.28
CA LYS A 197 13.54 -1.20 -21.72
C LYS A 197 13.38 0.24 -22.22
N VAL A 198 12.61 1.07 -21.49
CA VAL A 198 12.33 2.46 -21.84
C VAL A 198 13.32 3.41 -21.16
N ASP A 199 13.60 3.19 -19.88
CA ASP A 199 14.39 4.13 -19.06
C ASP A 199 15.73 3.59 -18.58
N GLY A 200 16.10 2.37 -18.97
CA GLY A 200 17.39 1.76 -18.65
C GLY A 200 17.55 1.30 -17.21
N LYS A 201 16.48 1.27 -16.39
CA LYS A 201 16.57 0.93 -14.96
C LYS A 201 16.08 -0.51 -14.69
N PRO A 202 16.95 -1.51 -14.59
CA PRO A 202 16.56 -2.90 -14.46
C PRO A 202 15.93 -3.18 -13.08
N PRO A 203 14.97 -4.12 -13.00
CA PRO A 203 14.61 -4.72 -11.72
C PRO A 203 15.78 -5.54 -11.17
N ALA A 204 16.10 -5.32 -9.89
CA ALA A 204 17.23 -5.90 -9.18
C ALA A 204 16.79 -6.85 -8.06
N ALA A 205 15.68 -6.52 -7.39
CA ALA A 205 15.22 -7.29 -6.25
C ALA A 205 13.69 -7.25 -6.10
N VAL A 206 13.16 -8.28 -5.45
CA VAL A 206 11.81 -8.31 -4.89
C VAL A 206 11.94 -8.23 -3.37
N LEU A 207 11.33 -7.23 -2.74
CA LEU A 207 11.33 -7.04 -1.29
C LEU A 207 9.92 -7.24 -0.74
N LEU A 208 9.74 -8.29 0.06
CA LEU A 208 8.47 -8.67 0.66
C LEU A 208 8.52 -8.50 2.18
N CYS A 209 7.60 -7.72 2.75
CA CYS A 209 7.42 -7.62 4.19
C CYS A 209 6.32 -8.60 4.64
N ASN A 210 6.65 -9.58 5.47
CA ASN A 210 5.72 -10.64 5.89
C ASN A 210 5.97 -11.05 7.35
N PRO A 211 5.08 -10.74 8.31
CA PRO A 211 3.85 -9.97 8.18
C PRO A 211 4.07 -8.51 7.71
N ASN A 212 3.16 -7.99 6.91
CA ASN A 212 3.33 -6.69 6.27
C ASN A 212 3.15 -5.51 7.24
N ASN A 213 4.02 -4.49 7.11
CA ASN A 213 3.78 -3.16 7.65
C ASN A 213 3.62 -2.19 6.47
N PRO A 214 2.48 -1.49 6.31
CA PRO A 214 1.49 -1.18 7.35
C PRO A 214 0.20 -2.03 7.39
N LEU A 215 0.04 -3.04 6.52
CA LEU A 215 -1.23 -3.75 6.33
C LEU A 215 -1.54 -4.78 7.44
N GLY A 216 -0.54 -5.30 8.13
CA GLY A 216 -0.73 -6.40 9.08
C GLY A 216 -1.13 -7.73 8.43
N THR A 217 -1.12 -7.83 7.10
CA THR A 217 -1.45 -9.06 6.36
C THR A 217 -0.32 -10.07 6.39
N VAL A 218 -0.66 -11.35 6.28
CA VAL A 218 0.30 -12.46 6.16
C VAL A 218 0.08 -13.19 4.84
N ILE A 219 1.18 -13.51 4.16
CA ILE A 219 1.17 -14.37 2.97
C ILE A 219 0.97 -15.81 3.46
N ASP A 220 -0.13 -16.44 3.07
CA ASP A 220 -0.37 -17.84 3.42
C ASP A 220 0.53 -18.80 2.63
N GLU A 221 0.61 -20.05 3.09
CA GLU A 221 1.51 -21.05 2.52
C GLU A 221 1.19 -21.38 1.05
N THR A 222 -0.10 -21.40 0.69
CA THR A 222 -0.53 -21.73 -0.67
C THR A 222 -0.10 -20.63 -1.63
N GLU A 223 -0.29 -19.38 -1.24
CA GLU A 223 0.10 -18.24 -2.05
C GLU A 223 1.63 -18.07 -2.08
N LEU A 224 2.33 -18.34 -0.97
CA LEU A 224 3.79 -18.28 -0.93
C LEU A 224 4.45 -19.32 -1.85
N LYS A 225 3.85 -20.52 -2.00
CA LYS A 225 4.29 -21.52 -2.99
C LYS A 225 4.18 -21.00 -4.42
N LYS A 226 3.05 -20.37 -4.78
CA LYS A 226 2.87 -19.76 -6.10
C LYS A 226 3.84 -18.60 -6.33
N ILE A 227 4.10 -17.79 -5.29
CA ILE A 227 5.11 -16.71 -5.33
C ILE A 227 6.50 -17.30 -5.60
N ALA A 228 6.87 -18.41 -4.96
CA ALA A 228 8.13 -19.09 -5.26
C ALA A 228 8.20 -19.54 -6.73
N ASP A 229 7.11 -20.09 -7.28
CA ASP A 229 7.05 -20.47 -8.70
C ASP A 229 7.23 -19.27 -9.65
N VAL A 230 6.65 -18.12 -9.31
CA VAL A 230 6.90 -16.86 -10.03
C VAL A 230 8.37 -16.50 -9.95
N LEU A 231 8.95 -16.46 -8.74
CA LEU A 231 10.34 -16.04 -8.53
C LEU A 231 11.34 -16.95 -9.27
N ARG A 232 11.09 -18.27 -9.38
CA ARG A 232 11.93 -19.20 -10.17
C ARG A 232 12.07 -18.80 -11.64
N ARG A 233 11.07 -18.15 -12.23
CA ARG A 233 11.12 -17.65 -13.62
C ARG A 233 12.02 -16.42 -13.81
N TYR A 234 12.45 -15.79 -12.72
CA TYR A 234 13.25 -14.56 -12.73
C TYR A 234 14.52 -14.76 -11.88
N PRO A 235 15.51 -15.54 -12.37
CA PRO A 235 16.71 -15.89 -11.60
C PRO A 235 17.60 -14.69 -11.26
N GLU A 236 17.56 -13.62 -12.06
CA GLU A 236 18.36 -12.40 -11.90
C GLU A 236 17.92 -11.52 -10.70
N LEU A 237 16.73 -11.76 -10.13
CA LEU A 237 16.23 -10.92 -9.04
C LEU A 237 16.72 -11.43 -7.69
N HIS A 238 17.28 -10.57 -6.85
CA HIS A 238 17.45 -10.90 -5.44
C HIS A 238 16.09 -10.96 -4.72
N ILE A 239 15.96 -11.86 -3.75
CA ILE A 239 14.74 -12.01 -2.95
C ILE A 239 15.04 -11.51 -1.55
N ILE A 240 14.25 -10.57 -1.06
CA ILE A 240 14.42 -10.00 0.28
C ILE A 240 13.13 -10.19 1.05
N PHE A 241 13.21 -10.83 2.21
CA PHE A 241 12.13 -10.88 3.17
C PHE A 241 12.44 -9.97 4.37
N ASP A 242 11.57 -9.01 4.63
CA ASP A 242 11.53 -8.29 5.91
C ASP A 242 10.53 -8.99 6.83
N GLU A 243 11.06 -9.77 7.77
CA GLU A 243 10.29 -10.56 8.74
C GLU A 243 10.32 -9.92 10.15
N ALA A 244 10.42 -8.59 10.24
CA ALA A 244 10.50 -7.86 11.51
C ALA A 244 9.37 -8.16 12.52
N TYR A 245 8.24 -8.71 12.05
CA TYR A 245 7.04 -8.95 12.85
C TYR A 245 6.67 -10.44 12.96
N ALA A 246 7.50 -11.36 12.47
CA ALA A 246 7.15 -12.76 12.36
C ALA A 246 6.76 -13.40 13.70
N GLU A 247 7.42 -13.01 14.79
CA GLU A 247 7.14 -13.55 16.12
C GLU A 247 5.82 -13.04 16.70
N MET A 248 5.28 -11.94 16.17
CA MET A 248 4.07 -11.29 16.66
C MET A 248 2.83 -11.67 15.85
N SER A 249 2.98 -12.53 14.85
CA SER A 249 1.90 -12.98 13.99
C SER A 249 0.84 -13.77 14.77
N HIS A 250 -0.43 -13.49 14.53
CA HIS A 250 -1.57 -14.21 15.12
C HIS A 250 -1.87 -15.51 14.37
N VAL A 251 -1.44 -15.58 13.11
CA VAL A 251 -1.51 -16.77 12.26
C VAL A 251 -0.12 -17.36 12.04
N LYS A 252 -0.03 -18.61 11.59
CA LYS A 252 1.25 -19.23 11.23
C LYS A 252 1.87 -18.48 10.05
N VAL A 253 3.10 -18.00 10.21
CA VAL A 253 3.89 -17.45 9.10
C VAL A 253 4.62 -18.61 8.41
N PRO A 254 4.37 -18.88 7.12
CA PRO A 254 5.06 -19.96 6.42
C PRO A 254 6.54 -19.61 6.16
N SER A 255 7.42 -20.61 6.26
CA SER A 255 8.85 -20.48 5.99
C SER A 255 9.11 -20.53 4.48
N PHE A 256 9.57 -19.41 3.90
CA PHE A 256 9.98 -19.40 2.50
C PHE A 256 11.17 -20.34 2.23
N LEU A 257 12.08 -20.46 3.20
CA LEU A 257 13.27 -21.30 3.06
C LEU A 257 12.94 -22.79 2.98
N SER A 258 11.88 -23.25 3.66
CA SER A 258 11.42 -24.64 3.57
C SER A 258 10.64 -24.90 2.29
N ILE A 259 9.88 -23.89 1.81
CA ILE A 259 9.05 -23.99 0.60
C ILE A 259 9.90 -23.96 -0.67
N ALA A 260 10.95 -23.14 -0.68
CA ALA A 260 11.79 -22.90 -1.85
C ALA A 260 13.29 -22.96 -1.48
N PRO A 261 13.79 -24.13 -1.03
CA PRO A 261 15.21 -24.28 -0.68
C PRO A 261 16.14 -24.00 -1.87
N ASP A 262 15.67 -24.20 -3.10
CA ASP A 262 16.38 -23.88 -4.33
C ASP A 262 16.61 -22.36 -4.54
N LEU A 263 15.78 -21.51 -3.92
CA LEU A 263 15.89 -20.05 -4.01
C LEU A 263 16.74 -19.42 -2.91
N LYS A 264 17.15 -20.23 -1.92
CA LYS A 264 17.96 -19.84 -0.76
C LYS A 264 19.25 -19.07 -1.13
N PRO A 265 20.04 -19.42 -2.17
CA PRO A 265 21.30 -18.72 -2.49
C PRO A 265 21.14 -17.23 -2.81
N ARG A 266 20.00 -16.80 -3.35
CA ARG A 266 19.72 -15.39 -3.69
C ARG A 266 18.69 -14.73 -2.78
N THR A 267 18.36 -15.38 -1.66
CA THR A 267 17.41 -14.88 -0.68
C THR A 267 18.16 -14.31 0.52
N CYS A 268 17.77 -13.10 0.94
CA CYS A 268 18.17 -12.55 2.22
C CYS A 268 16.94 -12.31 3.10
N ILE A 269 17.02 -12.70 4.37
CA ILE A 269 15.95 -12.47 5.34
C ILE A 269 16.44 -11.54 6.44
N MET A 270 15.69 -10.47 6.68
CA MET A 270 15.93 -9.55 7.77
C MET A 270 15.01 -9.88 8.95
N ARG A 271 15.59 -10.01 10.15
CA ARG A 271 14.84 -10.09 11.42
C ARG A 271 15.32 -9.04 12.40
N SER A 272 14.44 -8.60 13.29
CA SER A 272 14.71 -7.47 14.18
C SER A 272 14.25 -7.72 15.61
N ALA A 273 15.13 -7.48 16.58
CA ALA A 273 14.78 -7.49 18.00
C ALA A 273 13.87 -6.31 18.39
N THR A 274 13.71 -5.32 17.50
CA THR A 274 12.99 -4.08 17.78
C THR A 274 11.51 -4.31 18.09
N LYS A 275 10.89 -5.38 17.58
CA LYS A 275 9.42 -5.55 17.66
C LYS A 275 9.03 -6.59 18.70
N ALA A 276 9.26 -7.85 18.41
CA ALA A 276 8.87 -8.97 19.26
C ALA A 276 9.51 -8.95 20.65
N LEU A 277 10.75 -8.47 20.75
CA LEU A 277 11.52 -8.49 21.99
C LEU A 277 11.49 -7.16 22.75
N SER A 278 10.72 -6.18 22.24
CA SER A 278 10.64 -4.82 22.79
C SER A 278 11.99 -4.13 23.01
N ALA A 279 13.02 -4.54 22.27
CA ALA A 279 14.40 -4.08 22.42
C ALA A 279 14.74 -2.99 21.38
N ALA A 280 13.80 -2.08 21.11
CA ALA A 280 13.96 -1.05 20.09
C ALA A 280 15.16 -0.11 20.36
N GLY A 281 15.48 0.13 21.63
CA GLY A 281 16.63 0.93 22.06
C GLY A 281 17.97 0.22 21.88
N GLU A 282 17.99 -1.12 21.88
CA GLU A 282 19.21 -1.94 21.80
C GLU A 282 19.79 -2.03 20.38
N ARG A 283 19.02 -1.57 19.38
CA ARG A 283 19.42 -1.48 17.98
C ARG A 283 19.96 -2.81 17.42
N MET A 284 19.23 -3.91 17.65
CA MET A 284 19.62 -5.26 17.18
C MET A 284 18.75 -5.81 16.06
N ALA A 285 19.42 -6.39 15.05
CA ALA A 285 18.83 -7.12 13.95
C ALA A 285 19.84 -8.13 13.38
N ILE A 286 19.34 -9.08 12.60
CA ILE A 286 20.15 -10.00 11.81
C ILE A 286 19.74 -9.96 10.35
N LEU A 287 20.70 -10.22 9.47
CA LEU A 287 20.49 -10.64 8.11
C LEU A 287 20.88 -12.12 7.99
N LEU A 288 20.00 -12.91 7.39
CA LEU A 288 20.29 -14.27 6.95
C LEU A 288 20.62 -14.23 5.47
N ALA A 289 21.80 -14.72 5.08
CA ALA A 289 22.19 -14.92 3.70
C ALA A 289 22.93 -16.26 3.59
N PHE A 290 22.76 -16.94 2.47
CA PHE A 290 23.15 -18.35 2.34
C PHE A 290 24.15 -18.63 1.24
N ASP A 291 24.42 -17.62 0.42
CA ASP A 291 25.50 -17.62 -0.55
C ASP A 291 26.69 -16.87 0.04
N ASP A 292 27.88 -17.47 -0.03
CA ASP A 292 29.10 -16.93 0.59
C ASP A 292 29.53 -15.61 -0.06
N VAL A 293 29.30 -15.44 -1.36
CA VAL A 293 29.65 -14.20 -2.08
C VAL A 293 28.72 -13.07 -1.65
N LEU A 294 27.41 -13.34 -1.57
CA LEU A 294 26.44 -12.38 -1.06
C LEU A 294 26.74 -12.02 0.41
N MET A 295 27.01 -13.01 1.26
CA MET A 295 27.38 -12.78 2.66
C MET A 295 28.65 -11.91 2.78
N SER A 296 29.67 -12.21 1.99
CA SER A 296 30.92 -11.42 1.97
C SER A 296 30.67 -9.95 1.60
N LYS A 297 29.80 -9.69 0.60
CA LYS A 297 29.43 -8.32 0.21
C LYS A 297 28.63 -7.60 1.29
N LEU A 298 27.66 -8.27 1.91
CA LEU A 298 26.90 -7.72 3.04
C LEU A 298 27.83 -7.37 4.21
N LEU A 299 28.76 -8.27 4.53
CA LEU A 299 29.77 -8.07 5.58
C LEU A 299 30.66 -6.85 5.29
N ALA A 300 31.14 -6.71 4.05
CA ALA A 300 31.95 -5.56 3.64
C ALA A 300 31.20 -4.23 3.84
N LYS A 301 29.90 -4.18 3.48
CA LYS A 301 29.07 -2.97 3.71
C LYS A 301 28.80 -2.74 5.20
N ASN A 302 28.57 -3.78 6.00
CA ASN A 302 28.41 -3.67 7.46
C ASN A 302 29.66 -3.08 8.12
N ILE A 303 30.85 -3.57 7.74
CA ILE A 303 32.15 -3.05 8.21
C ILE A 303 32.27 -1.56 7.89
N SER A 304 31.98 -1.16 6.65
CA SER A 304 32.09 0.25 6.23
C SER A 304 31.06 1.18 6.88
N THR A 305 29.95 0.65 7.40
CA THR A 305 28.86 1.45 7.99
C THR A 305 29.02 1.62 9.50
N ILE A 306 29.21 0.51 10.23
CA ILE A 306 29.23 0.51 11.71
C ILE A 306 30.37 -0.34 12.31
N GLY A 307 31.11 -1.10 11.49
CA GLY A 307 32.13 -2.03 11.95
C GLY A 307 31.54 -3.37 12.40
N HIS A 308 30.83 -3.37 13.54
CA HIS A 308 30.10 -4.52 14.06
C HIS A 308 28.94 -4.09 14.97
N ALA A 309 27.97 -4.97 15.21
CA ALA A 309 26.88 -4.70 16.14
C ALA A 309 27.36 -4.79 17.62
N PRO A 310 26.78 -4.05 18.59
CA PRO A 310 27.13 -4.18 20.00
C PRO A 310 27.11 -5.61 20.55
N ARG A 311 28.26 -6.09 21.05
CA ARG A 311 28.51 -7.51 21.40
C ARG A 311 27.52 -8.07 22.42
N ALA A 312 27.30 -7.35 23.54
CA ALA A 312 26.35 -7.78 24.56
C ALA A 312 24.93 -7.94 24.01
N ALA A 313 24.52 -7.05 23.10
CA ALA A 313 23.17 -7.08 22.53
C ALA A 313 22.99 -8.22 21.50
N GLN A 314 24.06 -8.63 20.80
CA GLN A 314 24.02 -9.78 19.89
C GLN A 314 23.60 -11.05 20.62
N MET A 315 24.26 -11.32 21.76
CA MET A 315 24.01 -12.52 22.55
C MET A 315 22.69 -12.42 23.33
N ALA A 316 22.36 -11.25 23.87
CA ALA A 316 21.05 -11.03 24.49
C ALA A 316 19.89 -11.27 23.51
N TYR A 317 20.07 -10.94 22.22
CA TYR A 317 19.11 -11.24 21.17
C TYR A 317 19.07 -12.75 20.85
N ALA A 318 20.23 -13.39 20.72
CA ALA A 318 20.32 -14.83 20.44
C ALA A 318 19.62 -15.66 21.53
N GLU A 319 19.89 -15.37 22.79
CA GLU A 319 19.26 -16.04 23.94
C GLU A 319 17.75 -15.81 23.97
N ALA A 320 17.28 -14.58 23.70
CA ALA A 320 15.85 -14.33 23.63
C ALA A 320 15.17 -15.14 22.52
N MET A 321 15.75 -15.18 21.32
CA MET A 321 15.18 -15.95 20.20
C MET A 321 15.19 -17.45 20.45
N LYS A 322 16.26 -17.99 21.05
CA LYS A 322 16.35 -19.41 21.40
C LYS A 322 15.26 -19.84 22.38
N ASN A 323 14.88 -18.95 23.30
CA ASN A 323 13.91 -19.26 24.36
C ASN A 323 12.49 -18.79 24.04
N LEU A 324 12.27 -17.98 22.99
CA LEU A 324 10.94 -17.54 22.54
C LEU A 324 10.16 -18.69 21.85
N VAL A 325 9.76 -19.68 22.64
CA VAL A 325 9.04 -20.88 22.20
C VAL A 325 7.86 -21.18 23.13
N GLY A 326 6.95 -22.04 22.68
CA GLY A 326 5.84 -22.53 23.49
C GLY A 326 4.99 -21.41 24.11
N GLU A 327 4.85 -21.44 25.44
CA GLU A 327 4.00 -20.49 26.17
C GLU A 327 4.51 -19.05 26.09
N GLU A 328 5.83 -18.83 26.06
CA GLU A 328 6.39 -17.47 25.98
C GLU A 328 6.02 -16.80 24.65
N HIS A 329 6.12 -17.56 23.55
CA HIS A 329 5.70 -17.11 22.23
C HIS A 329 4.20 -16.85 22.18
N GLU A 330 3.37 -17.72 22.78
CA GLU A 330 1.92 -17.54 22.83
C GLU A 330 1.51 -16.28 23.60
N ARG A 331 2.14 -16.00 24.74
CA ARG A 331 1.90 -14.79 25.54
C ARG A 331 2.19 -13.52 24.73
N LEU A 332 3.29 -13.48 23.98
CA LEU A 332 3.62 -12.36 23.09
C LEU A 332 2.53 -12.13 22.04
N LYS A 333 2.10 -13.19 21.34
CA LYS A 333 1.07 -13.11 20.30
C LYS A 333 -0.26 -12.59 20.86
N GLN A 334 -0.71 -13.17 21.98
CA GLN A 334 -1.98 -12.79 22.61
C GLN A 334 -1.98 -11.36 23.15
N PHE A 335 -0.83 -10.86 23.62
CA PHE A 335 -0.72 -9.51 24.16
C PHE A 335 -1.10 -8.43 23.14
N TYR A 336 -0.61 -8.53 21.90
CA TYR A 336 -0.95 -7.57 20.85
C TYR A 336 -2.26 -7.90 20.16
N LYS A 337 -2.58 -9.20 19.99
CA LYS A 337 -3.84 -9.62 19.35
C LYS A 337 -5.06 -8.99 20.02
N LYS A 338 -5.14 -9.02 21.36
CA LYS A 338 -6.26 -8.45 22.11
C LYS A 338 -6.45 -6.94 21.84
N LYS A 339 -5.35 -6.20 21.64
CA LYS A 339 -5.37 -4.76 21.35
C LYS A 339 -5.79 -4.48 19.91
N VAL A 340 -5.31 -5.28 18.97
CA VAL A 340 -5.71 -5.25 17.56
C VAL A 340 -7.21 -5.56 17.43
N ASP A 341 -7.67 -6.63 18.08
CA ASP A 341 -9.08 -7.04 18.10
C ASP A 341 -9.98 -5.92 18.66
N TYR A 342 -9.57 -5.30 19.77
CA TYR A 342 -10.29 -4.16 20.36
C TYR A 342 -10.43 -2.99 19.38
N VAL A 343 -9.34 -2.54 18.77
CA VAL A 343 -9.36 -1.42 17.81
C VAL A 343 -10.19 -1.77 16.58
N ASN A 344 -10.06 -2.99 16.05
CA ASN A 344 -10.88 -3.46 14.92
C ASN A 344 -12.38 -3.47 15.26
N SER A 345 -12.77 -3.92 16.45
CA SER A 345 -14.18 -3.89 16.90
C SER A 345 -14.71 -2.46 16.93
N ARG A 346 -13.96 -1.54 17.55
CA ARG A 346 -14.33 -0.11 17.62
C ARG A 346 -14.46 0.51 16.23
N LEU A 347 -13.54 0.22 15.31
CA LEU A 347 -13.61 0.70 13.93
C LEU A 347 -14.85 0.17 13.20
N LYS A 348 -15.24 -1.08 13.45
CA LYS A 348 -16.46 -1.68 12.89
C LYS A 348 -17.70 -0.98 13.41
N GLU A 349 -17.79 -0.79 14.73
CA GLU A 349 -18.91 -0.12 15.41
C GLU A 349 -19.11 1.32 14.91
N MET A 350 -18.02 2.07 14.70
CA MET A 350 -18.10 3.43 14.17
C MET A 350 -18.14 3.51 12.63
N GLY A 351 -18.14 2.38 11.91
CA GLY A 351 -18.15 2.35 10.45
C GLY A 351 -16.90 3.00 9.82
N ALA A 352 -15.73 2.81 10.40
CA ALA A 352 -14.43 3.33 9.94
C ALA A 352 -13.45 2.20 9.51
N CYS A 353 -13.93 0.97 9.32
CA CYS A 353 -13.14 -0.09 8.71
C CYS A 353 -12.70 0.28 7.29
N MET A 354 -11.60 -0.32 6.84
CA MET A 354 -11.18 -0.24 5.45
C MET A 354 -12.29 -0.75 4.49
N PRO A 355 -12.35 -0.26 3.24
CA PRO A 355 -13.45 -0.58 2.33
C PRO A 355 -13.59 -2.06 1.92
N ASP A 356 -12.49 -2.82 1.88
CA ASP A 356 -12.53 -4.25 1.55
C ASP A 356 -12.92 -5.06 2.80
N PRO A 357 -14.05 -5.77 2.80
CA PRO A 357 -14.52 -6.53 3.96
C PRO A 357 -13.66 -7.75 4.30
N ASP A 358 -12.84 -8.24 3.36
CA ASP A 358 -11.94 -9.38 3.55
C ASP A 358 -10.59 -8.97 4.16
N TYR A 359 -10.37 -7.67 4.39
CA TYR A 359 -9.18 -7.19 5.08
C TYR A 359 -9.16 -7.65 6.54
N GLN A 360 -8.07 -8.32 6.92
CA GLN A 360 -7.84 -8.81 8.28
C GLN A 360 -6.42 -8.49 8.70
N VAL A 361 -6.26 -8.11 9.97
CA VAL A 361 -4.94 -7.93 10.59
C VAL A 361 -4.52 -9.26 11.21
N GLU A 362 -3.63 -9.94 10.51
CA GLU A 362 -3.18 -11.30 10.84
C GLU A 362 -1.86 -11.31 11.62
N GLY A 363 -1.14 -10.19 11.62
CA GLY A 363 0.04 -9.97 12.43
C GLY A 363 0.34 -8.49 12.64
N THR A 364 1.48 -8.22 13.27
CA THR A 364 1.90 -6.88 13.72
C THR A 364 1.02 -6.33 14.86
N PHE A 365 1.06 -5.02 15.07
CA PHE A 365 0.16 -4.27 15.95
C PHE A 365 -0.37 -3.03 15.23
N TYR A 366 -0.50 -3.08 13.90
CA TYR A 366 -1.03 -1.98 13.11
C TYR A 366 -2.41 -2.34 12.56
N VAL A 367 -3.33 -1.39 12.67
CA VAL A 367 -4.66 -1.47 12.09
C VAL A 367 -4.84 -0.31 11.12
N LEU A 368 -5.45 -0.56 9.97
CA LEU A 368 -5.82 0.48 9.02
C LEU A 368 -7.28 0.89 9.22
N ALA A 369 -7.54 2.19 9.08
CA ALA A 369 -8.85 2.80 9.24
C ALA A 369 -9.17 3.77 8.10
N ASP A 370 -10.44 3.85 7.72
CA ASP A 370 -10.97 4.78 6.74
C ASP A 370 -11.60 6.00 7.45
N PHE A 371 -10.88 7.12 7.40
CA PHE A 371 -11.35 8.42 7.89
C PHE A 371 -11.58 9.43 6.75
N ASN A 372 -11.87 8.96 5.53
CA ASN A 372 -12.25 9.82 4.40
C ASN A 372 -13.45 10.73 4.74
N ASP A 373 -14.29 10.29 5.68
CA ASP A 373 -15.41 11.09 6.17
C ASP A 373 -15.00 12.38 6.90
N MET A 374 -13.74 12.49 7.33
CA MET A 374 -13.19 13.70 7.93
C MET A 374 -12.54 14.67 6.92
N LEU A 375 -12.37 14.27 5.65
CA LEU A 375 -11.92 15.20 4.62
C LEU A 375 -12.97 16.30 4.40
N GLY A 376 -12.51 17.53 4.20
CA GLY A 376 -13.33 18.72 4.05
C GLY A 376 -13.55 19.53 5.32
N LEU A 377 -13.08 19.05 6.49
CA LEU A 377 -13.06 19.84 7.72
C LEU A 377 -12.15 21.07 7.59
N GLU A 378 -12.49 22.15 8.28
CA GLU A 378 -11.66 23.36 8.30
C GLU A 378 -10.37 23.12 9.09
N ILE A 379 -9.23 23.52 8.52
CA ILE A 379 -7.93 23.37 9.16
C ILE A 379 -7.90 24.25 10.43
N PRO A 380 -7.62 23.67 11.63
CA PRO A 380 -7.52 24.40 12.88
C PRO A 380 -6.51 25.53 12.78
N LYS A 381 -6.78 26.68 13.40
CA LYS A 381 -5.88 27.85 13.37
C LYS A 381 -4.46 27.47 13.82
N GLU A 382 -4.36 26.67 14.88
CA GLU A 382 -3.07 26.22 15.43
C GLU A 382 -2.32 25.26 14.50
N ALA A 383 -3.00 24.46 13.68
CA ALA A 383 -2.36 23.53 12.75
C ALA A 383 -1.68 24.26 11.57
N ARG A 384 -2.05 25.52 11.32
CA ARG A 384 -1.51 26.33 10.21
C ARG A 384 0.00 26.55 10.31
N ARG A 385 0.56 26.62 11.53
CA ARG A 385 2.01 26.79 11.73
C ARG A 385 2.82 25.55 11.33
N ALA A 386 2.21 24.36 11.38
CA ALA A 386 2.83 23.14 10.90
C ALA A 386 2.62 22.93 9.39
N LEU A 387 1.39 23.13 8.93
CA LEU A 387 0.99 22.88 7.54
C LEU A 387 1.38 23.99 6.56
N GLY A 388 1.48 25.24 7.02
CA GLY A 388 1.68 26.41 6.18
C GLY A 388 0.49 26.70 5.25
N LYS A 389 -0.72 26.25 5.61
CA LYS A 389 -1.91 26.27 4.76
C LYS A 389 -3.18 26.63 5.55
N THR A 390 -4.14 27.29 4.89
CA THR A 390 -5.50 27.56 5.37
C THR A 390 -6.56 26.84 4.51
N GLY A 391 -7.83 26.93 4.92
CA GLY A 391 -8.95 26.30 4.23
C GLY A 391 -9.22 24.89 4.74
N LYS A 392 -9.61 23.98 3.84
CA LYS A 392 -10.09 22.65 4.19
C LYS A 392 -9.01 21.58 4.12
N VAL A 393 -9.13 20.59 5.00
CA VAL A 393 -8.41 19.32 4.95
C VAL A 393 -8.77 18.59 3.66
N SER A 394 -7.76 18.27 2.87
CA SER A 394 -7.88 17.66 1.53
C SER A 394 -6.98 16.44 1.35
N THR A 395 -6.04 16.21 2.28
CA THR A 395 -5.15 15.05 2.28
C THR A 395 -5.19 14.33 3.63
N ASP A 396 -4.78 13.07 3.65
CA ASP A 396 -4.58 12.29 4.87
C ASP A 396 -3.44 12.87 5.74
N GLU A 397 -2.37 13.42 5.15
CA GLU A 397 -1.35 14.18 5.87
C GLU A 397 -1.97 15.37 6.62
N GLU A 398 -2.77 16.20 5.94
CA GLU A 398 -3.47 17.33 6.58
C GLU A 398 -4.43 16.85 7.68
N LEU A 399 -5.10 15.71 7.48
CA LEU A 399 -5.98 15.12 8.48
C LEU A 399 -5.21 14.60 9.71
N ALA A 400 -4.01 14.05 9.53
CA ALA A 400 -3.18 13.60 10.65
C ALA A 400 -2.74 14.80 11.53
N TYR A 401 -2.38 15.92 10.89
CA TYR A 401 -2.10 17.16 11.60
C TYR A 401 -3.35 17.79 12.22
N TYR A 402 -4.50 17.70 11.55
CA TYR A 402 -5.78 18.11 12.13
C TYR A 402 -6.00 17.38 13.46
N LEU A 403 -5.96 16.05 13.47
CA LEU A 403 -6.21 15.23 14.68
C LEU A 403 -5.17 15.49 15.78
N LEU A 404 -3.91 15.72 15.40
CA LEU A 404 -2.86 16.03 16.35
C LEU A 404 -3.12 17.35 17.09
N PHE A 405 -3.46 18.41 16.35
CA PHE A 405 -3.64 19.74 16.91
C PHE A 405 -5.01 19.94 17.56
N GLN A 406 -6.05 19.32 17.01
CA GLN A 406 -7.43 19.50 17.46
C GLN A 406 -7.82 18.53 18.57
N ASP A 407 -7.40 17.27 18.46
CA ASP A 407 -7.88 16.16 19.30
C ASP A 407 -6.74 15.55 20.14
N SER A 408 -5.52 16.09 20.07
CA SER A 408 -4.34 15.55 20.78
C SER A 408 -4.07 14.08 20.41
N VAL A 409 -4.36 13.69 19.17
CA VAL A 409 -4.20 12.32 18.65
C VAL A 409 -3.19 12.30 17.50
N MET A 410 -2.10 11.56 17.67
CA MET A 410 -1.13 11.30 16.61
C MET A 410 -1.34 9.90 16.05
N ILE A 411 -1.84 9.79 14.82
CA ILE A 411 -1.87 8.57 13.99
C ILE A 411 -1.14 8.82 12.66
N ALA A 412 -0.79 7.78 11.91
CA ALA A 412 0.00 7.94 10.69
C ALA A 412 -0.89 7.88 9.44
N PRO A 413 -0.80 8.85 8.51
CA PRO A 413 -1.50 8.77 7.23
C PRO A 413 -0.90 7.68 6.33
N LEU A 414 -1.76 6.99 5.58
CA LEU A 414 -1.30 5.89 4.74
C LEU A 414 -0.43 6.38 3.57
N SER A 415 -0.57 7.66 3.16
CA SER A 415 0.29 8.27 2.14
C SER A 415 1.76 8.35 2.52
N TYR A 416 2.12 8.22 3.81
CA TYR A 416 3.51 8.09 4.23
C TYR A 416 4.14 6.75 3.85
N PHE A 417 3.30 5.79 3.42
CA PHE A 417 3.67 4.44 3.01
C PHE A 417 3.50 4.23 1.50
N GLY A 418 3.56 5.32 0.72
CA GLY A 418 3.55 5.28 -0.74
C GLY A 418 2.17 5.33 -1.41
N THR A 419 1.07 5.49 -0.66
CA THR A 419 -0.28 5.58 -1.23
C THR A 419 -0.67 6.99 -1.66
N LYS A 420 -1.80 7.11 -2.38
CA LYS A 420 -2.39 8.40 -2.75
C LYS A 420 -2.69 9.25 -1.50
N LYS A 421 -2.40 10.55 -1.58
CA LYS A 421 -2.55 11.52 -0.48
C LYS A 421 -3.99 11.83 -0.06
N ALA A 422 -4.98 11.56 -0.89
CA ALA A 422 -6.37 12.00 -0.65
C ALA A 422 -7.32 10.81 -0.41
N SER A 423 -6.83 9.71 0.17
CA SER A 423 -7.67 8.56 0.51
C SER A 423 -8.42 8.75 1.82
N GLY A 424 -7.83 9.45 2.80
CA GLY A 424 -8.31 9.50 4.18
C GLY A 424 -7.97 8.23 4.99
N PHE A 425 -7.16 7.33 4.44
CA PHE A 425 -6.75 6.11 5.13
C PHE A 425 -5.61 6.40 6.11
N MET A 426 -5.71 5.81 7.30
CA MET A 426 -4.75 6.01 8.38
C MET A 426 -4.32 4.67 8.96
N ARG A 427 -3.08 4.60 9.44
CA ARG A 427 -2.54 3.51 10.24
C ARG A 427 -2.54 3.89 11.72
N ILE A 428 -3.17 3.05 12.53
CA ILE A 428 -3.23 3.12 13.99
C ILE A 428 -2.28 2.07 14.56
N THR A 429 -1.45 2.46 15.53
CA THR A 429 -0.56 1.56 16.28
C THR A 429 -1.27 1.11 17.56
N CYS A 430 -1.58 -0.19 17.65
CA CYS A 430 -2.33 -0.85 18.71
C CYS A 430 -1.41 -1.41 19.81
N SER A 431 -0.37 -0.68 20.20
CA SER A 431 0.60 -1.15 21.20
C SER A 431 0.41 -0.55 22.58
N ARG A 432 -0.27 0.58 22.74
CA ARG A 432 -0.47 1.23 24.05
C ARG A 432 -1.29 0.37 25.02
N ASP A 433 -1.36 0.77 26.28
CA ASP A 433 -2.26 0.12 27.23
C ASP A 433 -3.73 0.31 26.81
N LEU A 434 -4.63 -0.49 27.40
CA LEU A 434 -6.01 -0.53 26.95
C LEU A 434 -6.72 0.80 27.21
N ASP A 435 -6.45 1.47 28.33
CA ASP A 435 -7.07 2.75 28.69
C ASP A 435 -6.67 3.86 27.69
N GLU A 436 -5.39 3.94 27.31
CA GLU A 436 -4.93 4.85 26.25
C GLU A 436 -5.55 4.52 24.89
N LEU A 437 -5.78 3.24 24.59
CA LEU A 437 -6.47 2.83 23.35
C LEU A 437 -7.97 3.16 23.38
N MET A 438 -8.64 3.00 24.52
CA MET A 438 -10.04 3.39 24.70
C MET A 438 -10.21 4.88 24.44
N GLU A 439 -9.42 5.71 25.12
CA GLU A 439 -9.44 7.17 24.95
C GLU A 439 -9.06 7.59 23.52
N LEU A 440 -8.10 6.90 22.88
CA LEU A 440 -7.77 7.12 21.47
C LEU A 440 -8.99 6.93 20.57
N MET A 441 -9.68 5.81 20.73
CA MET A 441 -10.84 5.46 19.89
C MET A 441 -12.02 6.39 20.17
N ASP A 442 -12.25 6.80 21.42
CA ASP A 442 -13.31 7.74 21.79
C ASP A 442 -13.11 9.12 21.16
N ARG A 443 -11.88 9.61 21.13
CA ARG A 443 -11.54 10.88 20.44
C ARG A 443 -11.72 10.79 18.94
N LEU A 444 -11.28 9.68 18.32
CA LEU A 444 -11.46 9.46 16.89
C LEU A 444 -12.94 9.36 16.52
N GLU A 445 -13.73 8.63 17.30
CA GLU A 445 -15.17 8.48 17.10
C GLU A 445 -15.89 9.82 17.26
N THR A 446 -15.58 10.59 18.31
CA THR A 446 -16.13 11.93 18.51
C THR A 446 -15.88 12.82 17.30
N ARG A 447 -14.65 12.85 16.80
CA ARG A 447 -14.31 13.67 15.63
C ARG A 447 -15.00 13.17 14.37
N LEU A 448 -15.12 11.86 14.20
CA LEU A 448 -15.76 11.25 13.04
C LEU A 448 -17.24 11.57 13.00
N LEU A 449 -17.90 11.49 14.16
CA LEU A 449 -19.30 11.83 14.34
C LEU A 449 -19.57 13.27 13.93
N GLU A 450 -18.76 14.21 14.44
CA GLU A 450 -18.89 15.63 14.11
C GLU A 450 -18.65 15.90 12.62
N ALA A 451 -17.64 15.27 12.02
CA ALA A 451 -17.40 15.38 10.58
C ALA A 451 -18.60 14.90 9.75
N ARG A 452 -19.21 13.78 10.15
CA ARG A 452 -20.39 13.23 9.47
C ARG A 452 -21.63 14.10 9.66
N LYS A 453 -21.83 14.71 10.84
CA LYS A 453 -22.90 15.71 11.07
C LYS A 453 -22.72 16.93 10.17
N ILE A 454 -21.49 17.45 10.04
CA ILE A 454 -21.19 18.58 9.15
C ILE A 454 -21.48 18.20 7.69
N LYS A 455 -21.04 17.02 7.24
CA LYS A 455 -21.32 16.53 5.88
C LYS A 455 -22.81 16.34 5.63
N ASN A 456 -23.54 15.80 6.61
CA ASN A 456 -24.98 15.63 6.56
C ASN A 456 -25.67 16.97 6.32
N LYS A 457 -25.45 17.96 7.19
CA LYS A 457 -25.99 19.33 7.05
C LYS A 457 -25.64 19.96 5.69
N ALA A 458 -24.40 19.78 5.23
CA ALA A 458 -23.98 20.30 3.92
C ALA A 458 -24.67 19.61 2.73
N LEU A 459 -24.96 18.31 2.83
CA LEU A 459 -25.72 17.57 1.82
C LEU A 459 -27.19 18.01 1.81
N HIS A 460 -27.81 18.21 2.98
CA HIS A 460 -29.16 18.75 3.07
C HIS A 460 -29.27 20.12 2.40
N ALA A 461 -28.40 21.08 2.76
CA ALA A 461 -28.41 22.40 2.13
C ALA A 461 -28.21 22.35 0.61
N LYS A 462 -27.37 21.43 0.11
CA LYS A 462 -27.17 21.21 -1.34
C LYS A 462 -28.41 20.65 -2.02
N ILE A 463 -29.13 19.75 -1.36
CA ILE A 463 -30.36 19.16 -1.88
C ILE A 463 -31.47 20.22 -1.89
N GLU A 464 -31.65 20.96 -0.78
CA GLU A 464 -32.62 22.04 -0.65
C GLU A 464 -32.48 23.09 -1.77
N ALA A 465 -31.25 23.49 -2.08
CA ALA A 465 -30.97 24.41 -3.17
C ALA A 465 -31.40 23.90 -4.57
N LEU A 466 -31.59 22.58 -4.74
CA LEU A 466 -31.99 21.96 -6.00
C LEU A 466 -33.47 21.53 -6.05
N ILE A 467 -34.15 21.47 -4.91
CA ILE A 467 -35.51 20.91 -4.81
C ILE A 467 -36.49 21.63 -5.74
N ALA A 468 -36.44 22.97 -5.80
CA ALA A 468 -37.35 23.76 -6.62
C ALA A 468 -37.21 23.43 -8.12
N GLU A 469 -35.99 23.46 -8.65
CA GLU A 469 -35.70 23.14 -10.05
C GLU A 469 -36.02 21.67 -10.37
N PHE A 470 -35.69 20.76 -9.44
CA PHE A 470 -35.97 19.34 -9.59
C PHE A 470 -37.47 19.03 -9.65
N THR A 471 -38.27 19.72 -8.84
CA THR A 471 -39.72 19.53 -8.78
C THR A 471 -40.41 19.98 -10.07
N ILE A 472 -39.92 21.05 -10.71
CA ILE A 472 -40.41 21.51 -12.01
C ILE A 472 -40.18 20.45 -13.09
N ILE A 473 -39.00 19.83 -13.08
CA ILE A 473 -38.57 18.89 -14.13
C ILE A 473 -39.15 17.48 -13.93
N SER A 474 -39.37 17.04 -12.70
CA SER A 474 -39.90 15.71 -12.41
C SER A 474 -40.87 15.71 -11.22
N PRO A 475 -42.11 16.21 -11.42
CA PRO A 475 -43.11 16.37 -10.35
C PRO A 475 -43.41 15.04 -9.63
N ASP A 476 -43.61 13.95 -10.40
CA ASP A 476 -43.98 12.64 -9.86
C ASP A 476 -42.86 12.02 -9.01
N LYS A 477 -41.59 12.22 -9.38
CA LYS A 477 -40.43 11.70 -8.65
C LYS A 477 -40.04 12.58 -7.47
N SER A 478 -40.39 13.87 -7.51
CA SER A 478 -40.08 14.83 -6.45
C SER A 478 -40.72 14.42 -5.12
N LYS A 479 -42.00 14.03 -5.12
CA LYS A 479 -42.72 13.68 -3.88
C LYS A 479 -42.13 12.48 -3.15
N GLU A 480 -41.70 11.45 -3.88
CA GLU A 480 -41.04 10.28 -3.28
C GLU A 480 -39.63 10.62 -2.78
N THR A 481 -38.89 11.44 -3.54
CA THR A 481 -37.54 11.87 -3.18
C THR A 481 -37.54 12.73 -1.91
N LEU A 482 -38.50 13.66 -1.80
CA LEU A 482 -38.69 14.51 -0.62
C LEU A 482 -38.98 13.69 0.63
N LYS A 483 -39.89 12.71 0.55
CA LYS A 483 -40.15 11.80 1.67
C LYS A 483 -38.90 11.04 2.13
N LYS A 484 -38.05 10.60 1.19
CA LYS A 484 -36.78 9.95 1.52
C LYS A 484 -35.80 10.91 2.20
N ILE A 485 -35.74 12.17 1.76
CA ILE A 485 -34.90 13.19 2.39
C ILE A 485 -35.36 13.45 3.83
N ASP A 486 -36.66 13.62 4.06
CA ASP A 486 -37.22 13.88 5.39
C ASP A 486 -36.90 12.75 6.38
N ALA A 487 -37.02 11.49 5.95
CA ALA A 487 -36.66 10.33 6.77
C ALA A 487 -35.14 10.26 7.09
N LEU A 488 -34.29 10.85 6.24
CA LEU A 488 -32.84 10.90 6.44
C LEU A 488 -32.40 12.12 7.29
N CYS A 489 -33.30 13.08 7.53
CA CYS A 489 -33.08 14.25 8.38
C CYS A 489 -33.23 13.96 9.88
N GLU A 490 -33.77 12.80 10.28
CA GLU A 490 -33.97 12.47 11.69
C GLU A 490 -32.65 12.49 12.47
N GLU A 491 -32.66 13.10 13.66
CA GLU A 491 -31.49 13.22 14.53
C GLU A 491 -30.89 11.85 14.81
N ASP A 492 -29.69 11.61 14.28
CA ASP A 492 -28.92 10.42 14.56
C ASP A 492 -27.73 10.75 15.45
N GLN A 493 -27.48 9.88 16.42
CA GLN A 493 -26.40 10.04 17.37
C GLN A 493 -25.23 9.07 17.09
N SER A 494 -25.41 8.09 16.20
CA SER A 494 -24.37 7.08 15.95
C SER A 494 -23.52 7.39 14.73
N CYS A 495 -22.22 7.07 14.81
CA CYS A 495 -21.29 7.22 13.71
C CYS A 495 -21.72 6.43 12.47
N ILE A 496 -22.07 5.15 12.64
CA ILE A 496 -22.38 4.25 11.53
C ILE A 496 -23.65 4.65 10.79
N SER A 497 -24.71 5.01 11.50
CA SER A 497 -25.95 5.43 10.85
C SER A 497 -25.78 6.75 10.08
N LEU A 498 -25.03 7.72 10.63
CA LEU A 498 -24.70 8.94 9.87
C LEU A 498 -23.88 8.65 8.60
N LYS A 499 -23.03 7.62 8.59
CA LYS A 499 -22.33 7.19 7.37
C LYS A 499 -23.32 6.75 6.31
N GLU A 500 -24.27 5.89 6.69
CA GLU A 500 -25.30 5.36 5.79
C GLU A 500 -26.23 6.46 5.29
N LYS A 501 -26.72 7.33 6.18
CA LYS A 501 -27.55 8.50 5.83
C LYS A 501 -26.82 9.41 4.84
N ASN A 502 -25.56 9.74 5.10
CA ASN A 502 -24.75 10.56 4.19
C ASN A 502 -24.55 9.90 2.82
N ALA A 503 -24.33 8.58 2.78
CA ALA A 503 -24.21 7.85 1.52
C ALA A 503 -25.53 7.89 0.72
N GLN A 504 -26.68 7.71 1.37
CA GLN A 504 -27.99 7.78 0.75
C GLN A 504 -28.29 9.20 0.24
N LEU A 505 -28.08 10.24 1.05
CA LEU A 505 -28.26 11.64 0.65
C LEU A 505 -27.36 12.01 -0.54
N ASN A 506 -26.09 11.60 -0.52
CA ASN A 506 -25.17 11.86 -1.62
C ASN A 506 -25.60 11.13 -2.91
N SER A 507 -26.13 9.90 -2.80
CA SER A 507 -26.71 9.17 -3.93
C SER A 507 -27.91 9.93 -4.52
N LEU A 508 -28.85 10.37 -3.68
CA LEU A 508 -30.01 11.17 -4.09
C LEU A 508 -29.58 12.48 -4.76
N TYR A 509 -28.66 13.22 -4.15
CA TYR A 509 -28.10 14.45 -4.71
C TYR A 509 -27.51 14.22 -6.12
N ASN A 510 -26.72 13.17 -6.30
CA ASN A 510 -26.12 12.85 -7.60
C ASN A 510 -27.16 12.45 -8.66
N GLN A 511 -28.22 11.74 -8.26
CA GLN A 511 -29.35 11.41 -9.14
C GLN A 511 -30.09 12.68 -9.57
N MET A 512 -30.38 13.60 -8.65
CA MET A 512 -31.01 14.89 -8.94
C MET A 512 -30.16 15.70 -9.93
N ILE A 513 -28.86 15.89 -9.64
CA ILE A 513 -27.93 16.60 -10.52
C ILE A 513 -27.86 15.96 -11.91
N THR A 514 -27.85 14.63 -12.01
CA THR A 514 -27.81 13.93 -13.29
C THR A 514 -29.08 14.19 -14.11
N LEU A 515 -30.25 14.17 -13.47
CA LEU A 515 -31.54 14.47 -14.11
C LEU A 515 -31.63 15.94 -14.55
N LEU A 516 -31.20 16.87 -13.70
CA LEU A 516 -31.14 18.30 -14.03
C LEU A 516 -30.23 18.55 -15.24
N LYS A 517 -29.03 17.95 -15.26
CA LYS A 517 -28.09 18.07 -16.38
C LYS A 517 -28.67 17.52 -17.69
N ARG A 518 -29.41 16.40 -17.64
CA ARG A 518 -30.06 15.81 -18.82
C ARG A 518 -31.20 16.67 -19.38
N ASN A 519 -31.88 17.43 -18.52
CA ASN A 519 -33.01 18.27 -18.91
C ASN A 519 -32.62 19.71 -19.30
N LYS A 520 -31.33 20.05 -19.31
CA LYS A 520 -30.88 21.32 -19.91
C LYS A 520 -31.10 21.29 -21.43
N PRO A 521 -31.62 22.36 -22.05
CA PRO A 521 -31.93 22.41 -23.49
C PRO A 521 -30.76 21.97 -24.37
N MET A 522 -29.55 22.41 -24.04
CA MET A 522 -28.32 22.08 -24.76
C MET A 522 -27.97 20.57 -24.69
N ALA A 523 -28.29 19.88 -23.59
CA ALA A 523 -28.06 18.45 -23.45
C ALA A 523 -29.11 17.63 -24.22
N GLN A 524 -30.37 18.09 -24.25
CA GLN A 524 -31.42 17.49 -25.07
C GLN A 524 -31.12 17.65 -26.56
N GLU A 525 -30.61 18.82 -26.98
CA GLU A 525 -30.17 19.08 -28.35
C GLU A 525 -28.98 18.19 -28.75
N GLN A 526 -27.97 18.05 -27.89
CA GLN A 526 -26.85 17.12 -28.13
C GLN A 526 -27.29 15.64 -28.22
N ALA A 527 -28.25 15.23 -27.38
CA ALA A 527 -28.81 13.88 -27.44
C ALA A 527 -29.62 13.66 -28.73
N ALA A 528 -30.44 14.63 -29.13
CA ALA A 528 -31.18 14.62 -30.39
C ALA A 528 -30.23 14.54 -31.59
N ASN A 529 -29.16 15.34 -31.60
CA ASN A 529 -28.12 15.32 -32.64
C ASN A 529 -27.40 13.96 -32.73
N LYS A 530 -27.09 13.32 -31.58
CA LYS A 530 -26.51 11.96 -31.56
C LYS A 530 -27.48 10.91 -32.08
N LEU A 531 -28.76 10.99 -31.70
CA LEU A 531 -29.82 10.10 -32.20
C LEU A 531 -30.01 10.27 -33.70
N GLN A 532 -30.07 11.51 -34.19
CA GLN A 532 -30.17 11.83 -35.60
C GLN A 532 -28.95 11.30 -36.36
N ALA A 533 -27.73 11.48 -35.83
CA ALA A 533 -26.52 10.91 -36.42
C ALA A 533 -26.52 9.37 -36.44
N PHE A 534 -27.04 8.72 -35.39
CA PHE A 534 -27.19 7.26 -35.34
C PHE A 534 -28.18 6.75 -36.39
N PHE A 535 -29.36 7.38 -36.50
CA PHE A 535 -30.35 7.01 -37.53
C PHE A 535 -29.86 7.29 -38.94
N LYS A 536 -29.15 8.40 -39.17
CA LYS A 536 -28.52 8.73 -40.46
C LYS A 536 -27.44 7.70 -40.84
N LYS A 537 -26.63 7.27 -39.86
CA LYS A 537 -25.62 6.20 -40.06
C LYS A 537 -26.28 4.85 -40.36
N ARG A 538 -27.42 4.56 -39.73
CA ARG A 538 -28.20 3.34 -39.98
C ARG A 538 -28.88 3.36 -41.36
N GLN A 539 -29.49 4.47 -41.75
CA GLN A 539 -30.04 4.67 -43.10
C GLN A 539 -28.97 4.52 -44.17
N ASN A 540 -27.82 5.19 -44.03
CA ASN A 540 -26.71 5.06 -44.98
C ASN A 540 -26.21 3.61 -45.08
N LYS A 541 -26.18 2.87 -43.96
CA LYS A 541 -25.80 1.46 -43.97
C LYS A 541 -26.82 0.58 -44.70
N THR A 542 -28.12 0.87 -44.56
CA THR A 542 -29.19 0.17 -45.27
C THR A 542 -29.18 0.50 -46.78
N GLU A 543 -28.95 1.77 -47.14
CA GLU A 543 -28.85 2.23 -48.52
C GLU A 543 -27.63 1.59 -49.22
N GLN A 544 -26.48 1.53 -48.55
CA GLN A 544 -25.28 0.89 -49.07
C GLN A 544 -25.48 -0.62 -49.31
N VAL A 545 -26.19 -1.31 -48.40
CA VAL A 545 -26.53 -2.73 -48.58
C VAL A 545 -27.46 -2.94 -49.79
N ARG A 546 -28.38 -2.01 -50.05
CA ARG A 546 -29.25 -2.04 -51.22
C ARG A 546 -28.47 -1.82 -52.52
N ILE A 547 -27.60 -0.80 -52.56
CA ILE A 547 -26.74 -0.50 -53.71
C ILE A 547 -25.84 -1.69 -54.04
N ASN A 548 -25.20 -2.30 -53.04
CA ASN A 548 -24.32 -3.45 -53.26
C ASN A 548 -25.09 -4.65 -53.85
N LYS A 549 -26.34 -4.89 -53.41
CA LYS A 549 -27.20 -5.95 -53.99
C LYS A 549 -27.63 -5.67 -55.43
N GLU A 550 -27.90 -4.41 -55.77
CA GLU A 550 -28.21 -4.01 -57.15
C GLU A 550 -26.97 -4.19 -58.05
N GLN A 551 -25.79 -3.78 -57.59
CA GLN A 551 -24.53 -3.98 -58.33
C GLN A 551 -24.16 -5.46 -58.52
N GLU A 552 -24.44 -6.33 -57.55
CA GLU A 552 -24.25 -7.78 -57.71
C GLU A 552 -25.19 -8.38 -58.76
N LYS A 553 -26.46 -7.96 -58.79
CA LYS A 553 -27.40 -8.38 -59.83
C LYS A 553 -26.95 -7.92 -61.21
N GLU A 554 -26.48 -6.67 -61.31
CA GLU A 554 -26.00 -6.12 -62.58
C GLU A 554 -24.74 -6.84 -63.08
N TRP A 555 -23.82 -7.17 -62.18
CA TRP A 555 -22.64 -7.97 -62.52
C TRP A 555 -23.03 -9.35 -63.03
N SER A 556 -23.97 -10.03 -62.36
CA SER A 556 -24.49 -11.31 -62.83
C SER A 556 -25.12 -11.20 -64.22
N SER A 557 -25.97 -10.20 -64.44
CA SER A 557 -26.63 -9.98 -65.72
C SER A 557 -25.64 -9.69 -66.85
N PHE A 558 -24.57 -8.94 -66.58
CA PHE A 558 -23.48 -8.75 -67.54
C PHE A 558 -22.75 -10.05 -67.88
N LEU A 559 -22.44 -10.87 -66.87
CA LEU A 559 -21.84 -12.18 -67.13
C LEU A 559 -22.77 -13.11 -67.93
N ASP A 560 -24.09 -12.99 -67.77
CA ASP A 560 -25.06 -13.70 -68.60
C ASP A 560 -25.01 -13.29 -70.07
N THR A 561 -24.62 -12.03 -70.38
CA THR A 561 -24.40 -11.61 -71.78
C THR A 561 -23.13 -12.18 -72.40
N LEU A 562 -22.13 -12.49 -71.58
CA LEU A 562 -20.85 -13.04 -72.05
C LEU A 562 -20.84 -14.57 -72.12
N PHE A 563 -21.67 -15.22 -71.31
CA PHE A 563 -21.70 -16.67 -71.16
C PHE A 563 -23.14 -17.18 -71.21
N SER A 564 -23.52 -17.70 -72.38
CA SER A 564 -24.85 -18.27 -72.65
C SER A 564 -25.12 -19.56 -71.86
N GLU A 565 -24.09 -20.32 -71.50
CA GLU A 565 -24.18 -21.55 -70.68
C GLU A 565 -23.27 -21.51 -69.45
N PRO A 566 -23.58 -22.26 -68.37
CA PRO A 566 -22.74 -22.33 -67.19
C PRO A 566 -21.35 -22.91 -67.50
N CYS A 567 -20.29 -22.16 -67.24
CA CYS A 567 -18.91 -22.62 -67.39
C CYS A 567 -18.06 -22.24 -66.17
N ALA A 568 -16.92 -22.93 -65.99
CA ALA A 568 -16.03 -22.71 -64.85
C ALA A 568 -15.57 -21.23 -64.76
N MET A 569 -15.39 -20.56 -65.90
CA MET A 569 -14.97 -19.16 -65.95
C MET A 569 -16.06 -18.21 -65.43
N LYS A 570 -17.33 -18.44 -65.80
CA LYS A 570 -18.48 -17.67 -65.29
C LYS A 570 -18.60 -17.78 -63.78
N THR A 571 -18.46 -19.00 -63.24
CA THR A 571 -18.51 -19.26 -61.79
C THR A 571 -17.40 -18.56 -61.03
N THR A 572 -16.19 -18.51 -61.58
CA THR A 572 -15.07 -17.78 -61.00
C THR A 572 -15.31 -16.27 -61.02
N LEU A 573 -15.80 -15.72 -62.14
CA LEU A 573 -16.09 -14.28 -62.27
C LEU A 573 -17.26 -13.83 -61.38
N LEU A 574 -18.26 -14.68 -61.14
CA LEU A 574 -19.36 -14.38 -60.20
C LEU A 574 -18.85 -14.17 -58.77
N LYS A 575 -17.78 -14.86 -58.36
CA LYS A 575 -17.16 -14.75 -57.04
C LYS A 575 -16.14 -13.62 -56.91
N MET A 576 -15.88 -12.88 -57.99
CA MET A 576 -14.88 -11.81 -58.01
C MET A 576 -15.29 -10.65 -57.07
N PRO A 577 -14.37 -10.10 -56.24
CA PRO A 577 -14.64 -8.94 -55.39
C PRO A 577 -14.93 -7.67 -56.21
N GLU A 578 -15.77 -6.77 -55.70
CA GLU A 578 -16.18 -5.53 -56.39
C GLU A 578 -14.98 -4.64 -56.80
N SER A 579 -13.97 -4.54 -55.93
CA SER A 579 -12.74 -3.78 -56.17
C SER A 579 -11.94 -4.31 -57.38
N GLU A 580 -12.13 -5.58 -57.76
CA GLU A 580 -11.53 -6.20 -58.93
C GLU A 580 -12.45 -6.11 -60.16
N ARG A 581 -13.78 -6.24 -59.98
CA ARG A 581 -14.77 -6.06 -61.05
C ARG A 581 -14.63 -4.70 -61.74
N SER A 582 -14.40 -3.63 -60.97
CA SER A 582 -14.21 -2.27 -61.50
C SER A 582 -13.01 -2.12 -62.45
N LYS A 583 -12.06 -3.06 -62.40
CA LYS A 583 -10.87 -3.12 -63.27
C LYS A 583 -11.06 -4.05 -64.46
N PHE A 584 -12.19 -4.76 -64.55
CA PHE A 584 -12.50 -5.66 -65.65
C PHE A 584 -12.92 -4.85 -66.89
N THR A 585 -12.08 -4.86 -67.93
CA THR A 585 -12.22 -3.96 -69.08
C THR A 585 -13.58 -4.06 -69.78
N LEU A 586 -14.08 -5.28 -70.01
CA LEU A 586 -15.37 -5.50 -70.66
C LEU A 586 -16.56 -4.97 -69.82
N TRP A 587 -16.43 -5.02 -68.49
CA TRP A 587 -17.45 -4.46 -67.60
C TRP A 587 -17.45 -2.94 -67.58
N LYS A 588 -16.27 -2.34 -67.67
CA LYS A 588 -16.14 -0.89 -67.82
C LYS A 588 -16.83 -0.41 -69.11
N GLN A 589 -16.59 -1.10 -70.22
CA GLN A 589 -17.25 -0.82 -71.51
C GLN A 589 -18.77 -1.04 -71.45
N TYR A 590 -19.23 -2.13 -70.82
CA TYR A 590 -20.65 -2.40 -70.62
C TYR A 590 -21.35 -1.28 -69.84
N ASN A 591 -20.70 -0.78 -68.78
CA ASN A 591 -21.24 0.34 -67.99
C ASN A 591 -21.19 1.67 -68.75
N GLU A 592 -20.15 1.95 -69.54
CA GLU A 592 -20.07 3.15 -70.37
C GLU A 592 -21.23 3.20 -71.38
N VAL A 593 -21.48 2.10 -72.11
CA VAL A 593 -22.60 1.99 -73.05
C VAL A 593 -23.95 2.15 -72.35
N LYS A 594 -24.14 1.52 -71.17
CA LYS A 594 -25.37 1.63 -70.38
C LYS A 594 -25.60 3.04 -69.86
N VAL A 595 -24.57 3.73 -69.38
CA VAL A 595 -24.65 5.13 -68.93
C VAL A 595 -25.04 6.04 -70.10
N GLU A 596 -24.54 5.77 -71.30
CA GLU A 596 -24.86 6.54 -72.50
C GLU A 596 -26.30 6.29 -73.01
N GLN A 597 -26.79 5.04 -72.91
CA GLN A 597 -28.19 4.69 -73.17
C GLN A 597 -29.14 5.32 -72.15
N LEU A 598 -28.79 5.30 -70.86
CA LEU A 598 -29.59 5.92 -69.79
C LEU A 598 -29.61 7.45 -69.91
N LYS A 599 -28.51 8.08 -70.36
CA LYS A 599 -28.48 9.51 -70.67
C LYS A 599 -29.40 9.84 -71.85
N LYS A 600 -29.41 9.04 -72.92
CA LYS A 600 -30.34 9.21 -74.05
C LYS A 600 -31.81 9.03 -73.63
N ALA A 601 -32.12 8.05 -72.79
CA ALA A 601 -33.47 7.78 -72.30
C ALA A 601 -34.00 8.81 -71.29
N LYS A 602 -33.13 9.60 -70.63
CA LYS A 602 -33.50 10.74 -69.77
C LYS A 602 -33.66 12.06 -70.52
N LEU A 603 -33.16 12.13 -71.76
CA LEU A 603 -33.24 13.29 -72.65
C LEU A 603 -34.46 13.22 -73.60
N GLN A 604 -35.08 12.04 -73.74
CA GLN A 604 -36.44 11.83 -74.22
C GLN A 604 -37.42 11.95 -73.06
#